data_AF-A0A509L0I3-F1
#
_entry.id   AF-A0A509L0I3-F1
#
_cell.length_a   1.000
_cell.length_b   1.000
_cell.length_c   1.000
_cell.angle_alpha   90.00
_cell.angle_beta   90.00
_cell.angle_gamma   90.00
#
_symmetry.space_group_name_H-M   'P 1'
#
loop_
_entity.id
_entity.type
_entity.pdbx_description
1 polymer ?
#
loop_
_entity_poly.entity_id
_entity_poly.type
_entity_poly.pdbx_seq_one_letter_code
_entity_poly.pdbx_strand_id
1 'polypeptide(L)'
;MKTLSVKELMVPIEEYATVPQGANLYQAILALEKAQIALEPLQHRHRAILVLDESGNVLGKLTMKDILITLEPNYGKLEGMEVLSRSGYSPDLIKSMLEKNALWVEPLQFVCERATQLKVNDFVRPPEDSEHVDENATLDEAIHQLIVYPYHSLLVTRNDKVVGILRLSDVFATICDKIKTCKT
;
A
#
# COMPACT_ATOMS: atom_id res chain seq x y z
N MET A 1 27.01 -4.26 16.07
CA MET A 1 26.21 -3.18 15.45
C MET A 1 24.86 -3.18 16.15
N LYS A 2 24.33 -2.02 16.58
CA LYS A 2 22.93 -1.99 17.05
C LYS A 2 22.04 -2.31 15.83
N THR A 3 21.35 -3.44 15.89
CA THR A 3 20.29 -3.79 14.94
C THR A 3 19.14 -2.82 15.19
N LEU A 4 18.86 -1.95 14.23
CA LEU A 4 17.64 -1.13 14.25
C LEU A 4 16.44 -2.07 14.21
N SER A 5 15.50 -1.88 15.11
CA SER A 5 14.24 -2.63 15.14
C SER A 5 13.18 -1.93 14.28
N VAL A 6 12.20 -2.69 13.80
CA VAL A 6 11.11 -2.16 12.96
C VAL A 6 10.33 -1.05 13.66
N LYS A 7 10.04 -1.19 14.95
CA LYS A 7 9.30 -0.18 15.73
C LYS A 7 9.98 1.19 15.81
N GLU A 8 11.30 1.26 15.64
CA GLU A 8 12.04 2.52 15.65
C GLU A 8 11.86 3.32 14.34
N LEU A 9 11.36 2.67 13.28
CA LEU A 9 11.23 3.26 11.95
C LEU A 9 9.79 3.29 11.41
N MET A 10 8.90 2.47 11.97
CA MET A 10 7.51 2.43 11.53
C MET A 10 6.78 3.76 11.76
N VAL A 11 5.75 4.01 10.95
CA VAL A 11 4.76 5.05 11.23
C VAL A 11 3.65 4.44 12.09
N PRO A 12 3.35 4.99 13.28
CA PRO A 12 2.24 4.53 14.11
C PRO A 12 0.89 4.65 13.39
N ILE A 13 -0.08 3.80 13.74
CA ILE A 13 -1.43 3.85 13.13
C ILE A 13 -2.08 5.21 13.33
N GLU A 14 -1.90 5.82 14.50
CA GLU A 14 -2.48 7.10 14.89
C GLU A 14 -2.00 8.25 14.00
N GLU A 15 -0.82 8.09 13.42
CA GLU A 15 -0.21 9.03 12.48
C GLU A 15 -0.52 8.68 11.03
N TYR A 16 -1.16 7.55 10.75
CA TYR A 16 -1.43 7.06 9.39
C TYR A 16 -2.81 7.47 8.87
N ALA A 17 -2.97 7.50 7.55
CA ALA A 17 -4.30 7.72 6.94
C ALA A 17 -5.21 6.52 7.22
N THR A 18 -6.39 6.74 7.78
CA THR A 18 -7.36 5.69 8.10
C THR A 18 -8.76 5.99 7.53
N VAL A 19 -9.53 4.95 7.24
CA VAL A 19 -10.97 5.03 6.96
C VAL A 19 -11.72 3.84 7.56
N PRO A 20 -13.01 3.98 7.92
CA PRO A 20 -13.83 2.84 8.33
C PRO A 20 -14.15 1.94 7.13
N GLN A 21 -14.36 0.65 7.36
CA GLN A 21 -14.69 -0.35 6.32
C GLN A 21 -15.91 0.03 5.45
N GLY A 22 -16.86 0.78 6.00
CA GLY A 22 -18.06 1.24 5.27
C GLY A 22 -17.85 2.47 4.40
N ALA A 23 -16.65 3.06 4.38
CA ALA A 23 -16.34 4.22 3.54
C ALA A 23 -16.40 3.87 2.05
N ASN A 24 -16.64 4.88 1.20
CA ASN A 24 -16.45 4.73 -0.24
C ASN A 24 -15.04 5.16 -0.67
N LEU A 25 -14.68 4.81 -1.91
CA LEU A 25 -13.37 5.12 -2.47
C LEU A 25 -13.08 6.62 -2.51
N TYR A 26 -14.10 7.45 -2.76
CA TYR A 26 -13.97 8.91 -2.71
C TYR A 26 -13.50 9.41 -1.33
N GLN A 27 -14.13 8.93 -0.25
CA GLN A 27 -13.73 9.26 1.12
C GLN A 27 -12.31 8.77 1.44
N ALA A 28 -11.94 7.58 0.95
CA ALA A 28 -10.59 7.04 1.08
C ALA A 28 -9.54 7.95 0.41
N ILE A 29 -9.80 8.42 -0.81
CA ILE A 29 -8.90 9.33 -1.53
C ILE A 29 -8.73 10.65 -0.77
N LEU A 30 -9.81 11.24 -0.27
CA LEU A 30 -9.74 12.48 0.52
C LEU A 30 -8.93 12.29 1.82
N ALA A 31 -9.09 11.14 2.49
CA ALA A 31 -8.31 10.82 3.69
C ALA A 31 -6.81 10.71 3.38
N LEU A 32 -6.45 10.08 2.26
CA LEU A 32 -5.07 9.99 1.79
C LEU A 32 -4.50 11.36 1.47
N GLU A 33 -5.20 12.17 0.68
CA GLU A 33 -4.76 13.51 0.29
C GLU A 33 -4.53 14.41 1.52
N LYS A 34 -5.48 14.41 2.47
CA LYS A 34 -5.35 15.16 3.72
C LYS A 34 -4.09 14.76 4.49
N ALA A 35 -3.83 13.46 4.59
CA ALA A 35 -2.64 12.97 5.29
C ALA A 35 -1.34 13.31 4.53
N GLN A 36 -1.34 13.27 3.20
CA GLN A 36 -0.19 13.64 2.38
C GLN A 36 0.16 15.12 2.46
N ILE A 37 -0.84 16.01 2.53
CA ILE A 37 -0.64 17.46 2.69
C ILE A 37 -0.02 17.78 4.05
N ALA A 38 -0.41 17.06 5.10
CA ALA A 38 0.12 17.26 6.45
C ALA A 38 1.60 16.82 6.60
N LEU A 39 2.17 16.11 5.61
CA LEU A 39 3.50 15.51 5.70
C LEU A 39 4.48 16.17 4.71
N GLU A 40 5.47 16.84 5.28
CA GLU A 40 6.72 17.21 4.59
C GLU A 40 7.90 16.50 5.28
N PRO A 41 8.93 16.01 4.55
CA PRO A 41 9.13 15.99 3.10
C PRO A 41 8.40 14.85 2.33
N LEU A 42 8.34 14.97 1.00
CA LEU A 42 7.69 14.03 0.06
C LEU A 42 7.96 12.54 0.30
N GLN A 43 9.16 12.19 0.80
CA GLN A 43 9.55 10.80 1.08
C GLN A 43 8.73 10.15 2.21
N HIS A 44 8.12 10.96 3.08
CA HIS A 44 7.31 10.50 4.21
C HIS A 44 5.80 10.60 3.95
N ARG A 45 5.38 10.86 2.71
CA ARG A 45 3.94 10.89 2.37
C ARG A 45 3.37 9.49 2.43
N HIS A 46 2.15 9.37 2.96
CA HIS A 46 1.40 8.11 2.91
C HIS A 46 1.15 7.70 1.47
N ARG A 47 1.31 6.40 1.20
CA ARG A 47 1.05 5.77 -0.11
C ARG A 47 -0.05 4.71 -0.02
N ALA A 48 -0.59 4.54 1.17
CA ALA A 48 -1.68 3.66 1.47
C ALA A 48 -2.60 4.30 2.51
N ILE A 49 -3.75 3.67 2.73
CA ILE A 49 -4.76 4.01 3.73
C ILE A 49 -5.07 2.74 4.50
N LEU A 50 -5.11 2.80 5.82
CA LEU A 50 -5.56 1.68 6.65
C LEU A 50 -7.08 1.64 6.72
N VAL A 51 -7.63 0.44 6.56
CA VAL A 51 -9.07 0.21 6.69
C VAL A 51 -9.35 -0.36 8.07
N LEU A 52 -10.23 0.28 8.81
CA LEU A 52 -10.57 -0.10 10.18
C LEU A 52 -11.92 -0.81 10.23
N ASP A 53 -12.00 -1.86 11.04
CA ASP A 53 -13.26 -2.48 11.45
C ASP A 53 -14.03 -1.59 12.46
N GLU A 54 -15.21 -2.03 12.89
CA GLU A 54 -16.03 -1.31 13.87
C GLU A 54 -15.39 -1.20 15.26
N SER A 55 -14.42 -2.07 15.57
CA SER A 55 -13.66 -2.07 16.82
C SER A 55 -12.37 -1.25 16.73
N GLY A 56 -12.07 -0.66 15.58
CA GLY A 56 -10.85 0.12 15.32
C GLY A 56 -9.62 -0.73 14.99
N ASN A 57 -9.76 -2.05 14.75
CA ASN A 57 -8.65 -2.88 14.31
C ASN A 57 -8.45 -2.75 12.80
N VAL A 58 -7.22 -2.93 12.34
CA VAL A 58 -6.89 -2.91 10.91
C VAL A 58 -7.40 -4.19 10.24
N LEU A 59 -8.34 -4.03 9.32
CA LEU A 59 -8.85 -5.09 8.46
C LEU A 59 -7.98 -5.28 7.22
N GLY A 60 -7.30 -4.23 6.76
CA GLY A 60 -6.38 -4.26 5.63
C GLY A 60 -5.87 -2.88 5.25
N LYS A 61 -5.21 -2.76 4.10
CA LYS A 61 -4.72 -1.49 3.56
C LYS A 61 -5.11 -1.31 2.09
N LEU A 62 -5.44 -0.09 1.70
CA LEU A 62 -5.57 0.33 0.30
C LEU A 62 -4.33 1.08 -0.12
N THR A 63 -3.55 0.55 -1.06
CA THR A 63 -2.46 1.29 -1.71
C THR A 63 -2.98 2.13 -2.87
N MET A 64 -2.18 3.10 -3.35
CA MET A 64 -2.51 3.82 -4.59
C MET A 64 -2.71 2.86 -5.79
N LYS A 65 -2.01 1.72 -5.82
CA LYS A 65 -2.18 0.71 -6.88
C LYS A 65 -3.54 0.02 -6.77
N ASP A 66 -3.98 -0.31 -5.55
CA ASP A 66 -5.29 -0.92 -5.32
C ASP A 66 -6.42 0.03 -5.73
N ILE A 67 -6.27 1.33 -5.47
CA ILE A 67 -7.22 2.37 -5.92
C ILE A 67 -7.35 2.38 -7.44
N LEU A 68 -6.23 2.36 -8.17
CA LEU A 68 -6.24 2.33 -9.64
C LEU A 68 -6.84 1.05 -10.21
N ILE A 69 -6.53 -0.11 -9.62
CA ILE A 69 -7.11 -1.41 -9.99
C ILE A 69 -8.63 -1.40 -9.76
N THR A 70 -9.06 -0.84 -8.62
CA THR A 70 -10.47 -0.81 -8.22
C THR A 70 -11.31 0.11 -9.10
N LEU A 71 -10.73 1.21 -9.58
CA LEU A 71 -11.42 2.15 -10.48
C LEU A 71 -11.70 1.57 -11.88
N GLU A 72 -10.95 0.56 -12.31
CA GLU A 72 -11.16 -0.12 -13.58
C GLU A 72 -11.68 -1.54 -13.34
N PRO A 73 -13.02 -1.74 -13.39
CA PRO A 73 -13.66 -2.99 -12.97
C PRO A 73 -13.23 -4.20 -13.80
N ASN A 74 -12.71 -4.02 -15.02
CA ASN A 74 -12.27 -5.13 -15.84
C ASN A 74 -10.94 -5.73 -15.36
N TYR A 75 -10.15 -5.05 -14.50
CA TYR A 75 -8.97 -5.69 -13.87
C TYR A 75 -9.35 -6.86 -12.98
N GLY A 76 -10.46 -6.76 -12.23
CA GLY A 76 -10.95 -7.85 -11.38
C GLY A 76 -11.49 -9.06 -12.17
N LYS A 77 -11.79 -8.87 -13.46
CA LYS A 77 -12.29 -9.92 -14.37
C LYS A 77 -11.18 -10.63 -15.13
N LEU A 78 -9.95 -10.15 -15.05
CA LEU A 78 -8.81 -10.81 -15.66
C LEU A 78 -8.55 -12.12 -14.92
N GLU A 79 -8.78 -13.26 -15.58
CA GLU A 79 -8.27 -14.53 -15.10
C GLU A 79 -6.75 -14.41 -14.93
N GLY A 80 -6.28 -14.50 -13.69
CA GLY A 80 -4.89 -14.36 -13.33
C GLY A 80 -4.39 -12.92 -13.25
N MET A 81 -4.85 -12.12 -12.28
CA MET A 81 -4.03 -10.98 -11.81
C MET A 81 -2.62 -11.42 -11.34
N GLU A 82 -2.44 -12.70 -11.01
CA GLU A 82 -1.14 -13.37 -10.86
C GLU A 82 -0.28 -13.29 -12.14
N VAL A 83 -0.89 -13.21 -13.33
CA VAL A 83 -0.22 -13.01 -14.62
C VAL A 83 0.47 -11.64 -14.60
N LEU A 84 -0.22 -10.54 -14.23
CA LEU A 84 0.40 -9.22 -14.11
C LEU A 84 1.52 -9.13 -13.05
N SER A 85 1.62 -10.13 -12.18
CA SER A 85 2.64 -10.25 -11.12
C SER A 85 3.94 -10.87 -11.64
N ARG A 86 3.93 -11.49 -12.83
CA ARG A 86 5.11 -12.11 -13.43
C ARG A 86 5.96 -11.05 -14.13
N SER A 87 7.26 -11.04 -13.86
CA SER A 87 8.21 -10.23 -14.61
C SER A 87 8.31 -10.73 -16.05
N GLY A 88 8.58 -9.82 -17.01
CA GLY A 88 8.95 -10.18 -18.38
C GLY A 88 7.92 -9.95 -19.49
N TYR A 89 6.84 -9.20 -19.25
CA TYR A 89 5.93 -8.81 -20.33
C TYR A 89 6.59 -7.85 -21.32
N SER A 90 6.48 -8.15 -22.61
CA SER A 90 6.85 -7.18 -23.64
C SER A 90 5.90 -5.98 -23.63
N PRO A 91 6.36 -4.78 -24.03
CA PRO A 91 5.49 -3.61 -24.16
C PRO A 91 4.25 -3.89 -25.02
N ASP A 92 4.41 -4.68 -26.10
CA ASP A 92 3.31 -5.06 -26.98
C ASP A 92 2.28 -5.96 -26.29
N LEU A 93 2.73 -6.88 -25.44
CA LEU A 93 1.82 -7.73 -24.67
C LEU A 93 1.01 -6.90 -23.67
N ILE A 94 1.64 -5.97 -22.96
CA ILE A 94 0.95 -5.03 -22.05
C ILE A 94 -0.09 -4.20 -22.82
N LYS A 95 0.29 -3.66 -23.98
CA LYS A 95 -0.64 -2.90 -24.83
C LYS A 95 -1.82 -3.76 -25.28
N SER A 96 -1.56 -5.00 -25.70
CA SER A 96 -2.61 -5.93 -26.12
C SER A 96 -3.57 -6.29 -24.99
N MET A 97 -3.12 -6.30 -23.73
CA MET A 97 -3.98 -6.53 -22.58
C MET A 97 -4.98 -5.38 -22.40
N LEU A 98 -4.58 -4.13 -22.63
CA LEU A 98 -5.51 -2.99 -22.58
C LEU A 98 -6.62 -3.15 -23.62
N GLU A 99 -6.24 -3.46 -24.86
CA GLU A 99 -7.17 -3.58 -25.99
C GLU A 99 -8.09 -4.80 -25.85
N LYS A 100 -7.53 -5.99 -25.58
CA LYS A 100 -8.28 -7.26 -25.54
C LYS A 100 -9.24 -7.36 -24.36
N ASN A 101 -8.92 -6.72 -23.24
CA ASN A 101 -9.75 -6.76 -22.04
C ASN A 101 -10.61 -5.51 -21.86
N ALA A 102 -10.64 -4.62 -22.87
CA ALA A 102 -11.39 -3.37 -22.84
C ALA A 102 -11.15 -2.57 -21.54
N LEU A 103 -9.88 -2.49 -21.10
CA LEU A 103 -9.48 -1.73 -19.92
C LEU A 103 -9.42 -0.24 -20.28
N TRP A 104 -9.93 0.62 -19.40
CA TRP A 104 -9.92 2.07 -19.54
C TRP A 104 -10.51 2.59 -20.85
N VAL A 105 -11.47 1.86 -21.45
CA VAL A 105 -12.19 2.30 -22.66
C VAL A 105 -13.13 3.45 -22.34
N GLU A 106 -13.70 3.46 -21.14
CA GLU A 106 -14.55 4.57 -20.71
C GLU A 106 -13.73 5.82 -20.37
N PRO A 107 -14.22 7.02 -20.73
CA PRO A 107 -13.54 8.27 -20.42
C PRO A 107 -13.29 8.47 -18.91
N LEU A 108 -12.15 9.07 -18.57
CA LEU A 108 -11.76 9.36 -17.18
C LEU A 108 -12.78 10.23 -16.42
N GLN A 109 -13.66 10.96 -17.11
CA GLN A 109 -14.71 11.76 -16.46
C GLN A 109 -15.65 10.92 -15.58
N PHE A 110 -15.79 9.61 -15.84
CA PHE A 110 -16.62 8.69 -15.06
C PHE A 110 -15.92 8.16 -13.79
N VAL A 111 -14.63 8.47 -13.58
CA VAL A 111 -13.90 8.05 -12.37
C VAL A 111 -14.54 8.61 -11.10
N CYS A 112 -15.06 9.84 -11.15
CA CYS A 112 -15.75 10.46 -10.03
C CYS A 112 -16.99 9.65 -9.62
N GLU A 113 -17.84 9.29 -10.60
CA GLU A 113 -19.03 8.48 -10.35
C GLU A 113 -18.67 7.13 -9.72
N ARG A 114 -17.70 6.41 -10.31
CA ARG A 114 -17.22 5.12 -9.77
C ARG A 114 -16.73 5.24 -8.34
N ALA A 115 -15.92 6.27 -8.04
CA ALA A 115 -15.36 6.45 -6.71
C ALA A 115 -16.43 6.66 -5.61
N THR A 116 -17.59 7.19 -5.97
CA THR A 116 -18.71 7.37 -5.03
C THR A 116 -19.52 6.08 -4.80
N GLN A 117 -19.54 5.17 -5.77
CA GLN A 117 -20.33 3.93 -5.74
C GLN A 117 -19.58 2.75 -5.11
N LEU A 118 -18.24 2.71 -5.24
CA LEU A 118 -17.41 1.61 -4.75
C LEU A 118 -17.16 1.74 -3.24
N LYS A 119 -17.62 0.76 -2.45
CA LYS A 119 -17.36 0.72 -1.01
C LYS A 119 -16.07 -0.04 -0.73
N VAL A 120 -15.30 0.46 0.23
CA VAL A 120 -13.99 -0.07 0.61
C VAL A 120 -14.07 -1.55 0.99
N ASN A 121 -15.09 -1.96 1.75
CA ASN A 121 -15.31 -3.34 2.14
C ASN A 121 -15.57 -4.31 0.97
N ASP A 122 -15.95 -3.82 -0.21
CA ASP A 122 -16.23 -4.68 -1.37
C ASP A 122 -14.93 -5.19 -2.03
N PHE A 123 -13.79 -4.54 -1.78
CA PHE A 123 -12.53 -4.84 -2.48
C PHE A 123 -11.27 -4.81 -1.62
N VAL A 124 -11.32 -4.27 -0.39
CA VAL A 124 -10.20 -4.42 0.54
C VAL A 124 -10.03 -5.90 0.87
N ARG A 125 -8.79 -6.38 0.78
CA ARG A 125 -8.44 -7.76 1.14
C ARG A 125 -7.80 -7.79 2.52
N PRO A 126 -8.09 -8.82 3.33
CA PRO A 126 -7.30 -9.11 4.52
C PRO A 126 -5.83 -9.26 4.15
N PRO A 127 -4.90 -8.71 4.94
CA PRO A 127 -3.48 -8.83 4.69
C PRO A 127 -3.02 -10.28 4.83
N GLU A 128 -2.14 -10.72 3.93
CA GLU A 128 -1.48 -12.02 4.03
C GLU A 128 -0.43 -12.03 5.14
N ASP A 129 -0.04 -13.21 5.63
CA ASP A 129 1.02 -13.33 6.65
C ASP A 129 2.34 -12.68 6.18
N SER A 130 2.64 -12.74 4.88
CA SER A 130 3.79 -12.09 4.23
C SER A 130 3.73 -10.56 4.22
N GLU A 131 2.59 -9.96 4.55
CA GLU A 131 2.45 -8.51 4.70
C GLU A 131 2.75 -8.02 6.11
N HIS A 132 2.87 -8.94 7.08
CA HIS A 132 3.09 -8.61 8.48
C HIS A 132 4.56 -8.73 8.89
N VAL A 133 4.96 -7.87 9.80
CA VAL A 133 6.27 -7.94 10.46
C VAL A 133 6.12 -7.63 11.94
N ASP A 134 6.83 -8.35 12.81
CA ASP A 134 6.83 -8.07 14.25
C ASP A 134 7.53 -6.73 14.52
N GLU A 135 7.00 -5.92 15.43
CA GLU A 135 7.58 -4.61 15.77
C GLU A 135 9.04 -4.70 16.29
N ASN A 136 9.41 -5.85 16.87
CA ASN A 136 10.74 -6.11 17.41
C ASN A 136 11.63 -6.87 16.41
N ALA A 137 11.12 -7.20 15.22
CA ALA A 137 11.92 -7.73 14.14
C ALA A 137 13.04 -6.76 13.78
N THR A 138 14.13 -7.31 13.25
CA THR A 138 15.27 -6.51 12.84
C THR A 138 15.03 -5.89 11.46
N LEU A 139 15.68 -4.76 11.20
CA LEU A 139 15.51 -4.06 9.92
C LEU A 139 15.96 -4.89 8.71
N ASP A 140 16.95 -5.78 8.84
CA ASP A 140 17.38 -6.69 7.78
C ASP A 140 16.32 -7.75 7.42
N GLU A 141 15.59 -8.28 8.40
CA GLU A 141 14.44 -9.16 8.16
C GLU A 141 13.35 -8.41 7.37
N ALA A 142 12.99 -7.21 7.81
CA ALA A 142 11.99 -6.40 7.13
C ALA A 142 12.43 -5.98 5.72
N ILE A 143 13.71 -5.65 5.51
CA ILE A 143 14.30 -5.39 4.18
C ILE A 143 14.16 -6.64 3.30
N HIS A 144 14.46 -7.82 3.83
CA HIS A 144 14.34 -9.06 3.06
C HIS A 144 12.90 -9.29 2.60
N GLN A 145 11.92 -9.11 3.47
CA GLN A 145 10.50 -9.21 3.12
C GLN A 145 10.10 -8.19 2.04
N LEU A 146 10.52 -6.93 2.16
CA LEU A 146 10.26 -5.88 1.16
C LEU A 146 10.92 -6.14 -0.21
N ILE A 147 11.95 -7.00 -0.27
CA ILE A 147 12.60 -7.41 -1.52
C ILE A 147 11.91 -8.60 -2.14
N VAL A 148 11.55 -9.60 -1.33
CA VAL A 148 11.01 -10.89 -1.81
C VAL A 148 9.53 -10.78 -2.19
N TYR A 149 8.76 -9.98 -1.45
CA TYR A 149 7.34 -9.80 -1.67
C TYR A 149 7.03 -8.53 -2.47
N PRO A 150 5.89 -8.46 -3.18
CA PRO A 150 5.57 -7.33 -4.06
C PRO A 150 5.12 -6.07 -3.30
N TYR A 151 5.24 -6.04 -1.97
CA TYR A 151 4.70 -4.97 -1.13
C TYR A 151 5.68 -3.81 -0.98
N HIS A 152 5.18 -2.58 -1.09
CA HIS A 152 5.96 -1.37 -0.80
C HIS A 152 5.90 -0.93 0.67
N SER A 153 5.14 -1.65 1.49
CA SER A 153 5.05 -1.43 2.93
C SER A 153 4.53 -2.68 3.65
N LEU A 154 4.96 -2.87 4.89
CA LEU A 154 4.55 -3.96 5.76
C LEU A 154 3.68 -3.42 6.90
N LEU A 155 2.69 -4.21 7.32
CA LEU A 155 1.90 -3.97 8.52
C LEU A 155 2.72 -4.43 9.73
N VAL A 156 3.03 -3.51 10.63
CA VAL A 156 3.81 -3.82 11.82
C VAL A 156 2.87 -4.28 12.92
N THR A 157 3.20 -5.40 13.57
CA THR A 157 2.34 -6.05 14.56
C THR A 157 2.96 -6.13 15.94
N ARG A 158 2.10 -6.09 16.97
CA ARG A 158 2.40 -6.36 18.38
C ARG A 158 1.28 -7.23 18.93
N ASN A 159 1.58 -8.45 19.37
CA ASN A 159 0.59 -9.41 19.88
C ASN A 159 -0.61 -9.57 18.92
N ASP A 160 -0.33 -9.88 17.65
CA ASP A 160 -1.32 -10.07 16.58
C ASP A 160 -2.19 -8.85 16.23
N LYS A 161 -1.86 -7.68 16.77
CA LYS A 161 -2.51 -6.41 16.42
C LYS A 161 -1.58 -5.57 15.58
N VAL A 162 -2.09 -5.03 14.48
CA VAL A 162 -1.37 -4.00 13.74
C VAL A 162 -1.21 -2.78 14.64
N VAL A 163 0.00 -2.24 14.71
CA VAL A 163 0.37 -1.04 15.50
C VAL A 163 1.08 0.04 14.66
N GLY A 164 1.43 -0.28 13.41
CA GLY A 164 2.01 0.70 12.51
C GLY A 164 2.23 0.17 11.10
N ILE A 165 2.89 0.98 10.28
CA ILE A 165 3.31 0.63 8.92
C ILE A 165 4.79 0.93 8.75
N LEU A 166 5.56 -0.05 8.29
CA LEU A 166 6.93 0.16 7.82
C LEU A 166 6.90 0.38 6.31
N ARG A 167 7.34 1.57 5.85
CA ARG A 167 7.35 1.92 4.43
C ARG A 167 8.73 1.66 3.82
N LEU A 168 8.76 1.15 2.59
CA LEU A 168 10.00 1.00 1.82
C LEU A 168 10.78 2.33 1.69
N SER A 169 10.07 3.47 1.61
CA SER A 169 10.70 4.79 1.55
C SER A 169 11.47 5.17 2.82
N ASP A 170 10.97 4.79 4.01
CA ASP A 170 11.64 5.08 5.29
C ASP A 170 12.88 4.21 5.46
N VAL A 171 12.75 2.94 5.08
CA VAL A 171 13.87 2.00 5.01
C VAL A 171 14.94 2.52 4.07
N PHE A 172 14.55 2.94 2.86
CA PHE A 172 15.48 3.48 1.87
C PHE A 172 16.16 4.77 2.34
N ALA A 173 15.43 5.69 2.97
CA ALA A 173 15.98 6.91 3.56
C ALA A 173 17.03 6.58 4.65
N THR A 174 16.69 5.63 5.53
CA THR A 174 17.60 5.15 6.59
C THR A 174 18.89 4.56 6.01
N ILE A 175 18.79 3.75 4.94
CA ILE A 175 19.97 3.21 4.25
C ILE A 175 20.80 4.32 3.60
N CYS A 176 20.16 5.28 2.94
CA CYS A 176 20.85 6.44 2.35
C CYS A 176 21.64 7.22 3.41
N ASP A 177 21.04 7.48 4.57
CA ASP A 177 21.71 8.20 5.65
C ASP A 177 22.88 7.42 6.22
N LYS A 178 22.74 6.09 6.40
CA LYS A 178 23.86 5.23 6.78
C LYS A 178 25.00 5.26 5.75
N ILE A 179 24.69 5.19 4.45
CA ILE A 179 25.71 5.25 3.39
C ILE A 179 26.48 6.56 3.44
N LYS A 180 25.81 7.70 3.70
CA LYS A 180 26.47 9.01 3.80
C LYS A 180 27.48 9.08 4.95
N THR A 181 27.31 8.30 6.02
CA THR A 181 28.28 8.24 7.13
C THR A 181 29.59 7.52 6.79
N CYS A 182 29.64 6.75 5.71
CA CYS A 182 30.84 6.01 5.30
C CYS A 182 31.95 6.90 4.70
N LYS A 183 31.63 8.14 4.32
CA LYS A 183 32.58 9.10 3.73
C LYS A 183 33.09 10.14 4.75
N THR A 184 33.07 9.81 6.03
CA THR A 184 33.67 10.63 7.08
C THR A 184 35.09 10.17 7.38
#